data_AF-A0A4Y7QHZ2-F1
#
_entry.id   AF-A0A4Y7QHZ2-F1
#
_cell.length_a   1.000
_cell.length_b   1.000
_cell.length_c   1.000
_cell.angle_alpha   90.00
_cell.angle_beta   90.00
_cell.angle_gamma   90.00
#
_symmetry.space_group_name_H-M   'P 1'
#
loop_
_entity.id
_entity.type
_entity.pdbx_description
1 polymer ?
#
loop_
_entity_poly.entity_id
_entity_poly.type
_entity_poly.pdbx_seq_one_letter_code
_entity_poly.pdbx_strand_id
1 'polypeptide(L)' 'GCPTKITPEGDNTPRLCPRCNNASVFSAKSRTWFELCWVPLVPMKSSHVWVCGICQWNVPQQQG' A
#
# COMPACT_ATOMS: atom_id res chain seq x y z
N GLY A 1 -4.62 12.45 13.94
CA GLY A 1 -4.13 11.09 13.59
C GLY A 1 -3.91 11.07 12.09
N CYS A 2 -2.87 10.43 11.58
CA CYS A 2 -2.50 10.49 10.17
C CYS A 2 -3.23 9.39 9.37
N PRO A 3 -4.22 9.69 8.51
CA PRO A 3 -4.87 8.68 7.70
C PRO A 3 -3.95 8.26 6.55
N THR A 4 -3.54 6.99 6.55
CA THR A 4 -2.81 6.38 5.44
C THR A 4 -3.80 5.96 4.36
N LYS A 5 -3.76 6.59 3.18
CA LYS A 5 -4.61 6.21 2.04
C LYS A 5 -3.88 5.18 1.20
N ILE A 6 -4.48 4.01 1.03
CA ILE A 6 -3.95 2.88 0.25
C ILE A 6 -4.75 2.81 -1.06
N THR A 7 -4.11 3.08 -2.20
CA THR A 7 -4.74 2.96 -3.53
C THR A 7 -4.16 1.75 -4.26
N PRO A 8 -4.98 0.78 -4.74
CA PRO A 8 -4.48 -0.33 -5.54
C PRO A 8 -3.89 0.18 -6.86
N GLU A 9 -2.69 -0.27 -7.21
CA GLU A 9 -2.03 0.04 -8.48
C GLU A 9 -2.40 -1.06 -9.49
N GLY A 10 -2.71 -0.69 -10.73
CA GLY A 10 -3.36 -1.56 -11.73
C GLY A 10 -2.54 -2.75 -12.25
N ASP A 11 -1.48 -3.17 -11.56
CA ASP A 11 -0.70 -4.36 -11.90
C ASP A 11 -1.43 -5.63 -11.50
N ASN A 12 -2.30 -6.11 -12.39
CA ASN A 12 -3.06 -7.36 -12.25
C ASN A 12 -2.19 -8.61 -12.46
N THR A 13 -0.91 -8.58 -12.08
CA THR A 13 -0.07 -9.79 -12.08
C THR A 13 -0.42 -10.62 -10.85
N PRO A 14 -1.04 -11.82 -10.99
CA PRO A 14 -1.42 -12.64 -9.85
C PRO A 14 -0.15 -13.13 -9.15
N ARG A 15 0.15 -12.53 -8.00
CA ARG A 15 1.30 -12.90 -7.16
C ARG A 15 0.83 -13.78 -6.00
N LEU A 16 1.61 -14.81 -5.74
CA LEU A 16 1.35 -15.74 -4.64
C LEU A 16 1.85 -15.13 -3.32
N CYS A 17 1.00 -15.14 -2.29
CA CYS A 17 1.42 -14.71 -0.96
C CYS A 17 2.30 -15.78 -0.31
N PRO A 18 3.50 -15.45 0.21
CA PRO A 18 4.35 -16.42 0.89
C PRO A 18 3.78 -16.87 2.26
N ARG A 19 2.80 -16.15 2.82
CA ARG A 19 2.16 -16.47 4.11
C ARG A 19 0.98 -17.44 3.99
N CYS A 20 0.10 -17.24 3.01
CA CYS A 20 -1.12 -18.06 2.85
C CYS A 20 -1.16 -18.84 1.53
N ASN A 21 -0.11 -18.76 0.72
CA ASN A 21 0.04 -19.46 -0.56
C ASN A 21 -1.13 -19.25 -1.53
N ASN A 22 -1.76 -18.07 -1.47
CA ASN A 22 -2.92 -17.72 -2.29
C ASN A 22 -2.60 -16.54 -3.21
N ALA A 23 -3.18 -16.54 -4.41
CA ALA A 23 -2.95 -15.57 -5.47
C ALA A 23 -3.81 -14.31 -5.25
N SER A 24 -3.57 -13.62 -4.14
CA SER A 24 -4.29 -12.39 -3.78
C SER A 24 -3.36 -11.29 -3.29
N VAL A 25 -2.10 -11.31 -3.75
CA VAL A 25 -1.17 -10.19 -3.55
C VAL A 25 -1.34 -9.18 -4.67
N PHE A 26 -1.64 -7.94 -4.31
CA PHE A 26 -1.77 -6.80 -5.22
C PHE A 26 -0.82 -5.68 -4.82
N SER A 27 -0.39 -4.86 -5.78
CA SER A 27 0.37 -3.65 -5.50
C SER A 27 -0.58 -2.57 -5.01
N ALA A 28 -0.16 -1.85 -3.98
CA ALA A 28 -0.90 -0.73 -3.45
C ALA A 28 0.06 0.41 -3.12
N LYS A 29 -0.41 1.64 -3.31
CA LYS A 29 0.32 2.85 -3.03
C LYS A 29 -0.14 3.40 -1.69
N SER A 30 0.74 3.34 -0.70
CA SER A 30 0.53 3.94 0.61
C SER A 30 0.96 5.40 0.56
N ARG A 31 0.01 6.33 0.77
CA ARG A 31 0.28 7.77 0.88
C ARG A 31 0.03 8.23 2.31
N THR A 32 1.08 8.76 2.93
CA THR A 32 0.99 9.36 4.27
C THR A 32 0.83 10.88 4.13
N TRP A 33 -0.25 11.41 4.71
CA TRP A 33 -0.55 12.84 4.75
C TRP A 33 -0.23 13.43 6.12
N PHE A 34 0.43 14.60 6.14
CA PHE A 34 0.58 15.37 7.37
C PHE A 34 -0.64 16.27 7.53
N GLU A 35 -1.45 16.01 8.56
CA GLU A 35 -2.61 16.85 8.87
C GLU A 35 -2.22 17.86 9.96
N LEU A 36 -2.06 19.13 9.60
CA LEU A 36 -1.99 20.25 10.54
C LEU A 36 -3.25 21.10 10.31
N CYS A 37 -4.14 21.17 11.30
CA CYS A 37 -5.38 21.96 11.27
C CYS A 37 -6.28 21.76 10.04
N TRP A 38 -6.80 20.54 9.82
CA TRP A 38 -7.90 20.28 8.87
C TRP A 38 -7.60 20.54 7.37
N VAL A 39 -6.36 20.84 7.02
CA VAL A 39 -5.92 21.06 5.63
C VAL A 39 -4.84 20.02 5.28
N PRO A 40 -5.06 19.16 4.28
CA PRO A 40 -4.03 18.26 3.76
C PRO A 40 -2.98 19.06 2.98
N LEU A 41 -1.98 19.59 3.68
CA LEU A 41 -1.06 20.60 3.14
C LEU A 41 -0.04 20.03 2.13
N VAL A 42 0.58 18.87 2.40
CA VAL A 42 1.56 18.25 1.48
C VAL A 42 1.62 16.72 1.69
N PRO A 43 1.56 15.88 0.63
CA PRO A 43 1.84 14.46 0.75
C PRO A 43 3.34 14.26 1.05
N MET A 44 3.70 13.94 2.29
CA MET A 44 5.10 13.84 2.70
C MET A 44 5.83 12.66 2.06
N LYS A 45 5.18 11.49 1.97
CA LYS A 45 5.77 10.28 1.39
C LYS A 45 4.72 9.41 0.74
N SER A 46 5.02 8.97 -0.47
CA SER A 46 4.29 7.92 -1.17
C SER A 46 5.20 6.72 -1.31
N SER A 47 4.78 5.55 -0.85
CA SER A 47 5.53 4.31 -0.95
C SER A 47 4.68 3.24 -1.61
N HIS A 48 5.29 2.43 -2.45
CA HIS A 48 4.64 1.27 -3.06
C HIS A 48 4.77 0.11 -2.07
N VAL A 49 3.68 -0.62 -1.85
CA VAL A 49 3.61 -1.76 -0.93
C VAL A 49 2.89 -2.91 -1.63
N TRP A 50 3.36 -4.12 -1.41
CA TRP A 50 2.60 -5.32 -1.71
C TRP A 50 1.66 -5.60 -0.56
N VAL A 51 0.41 -5.93 -0.86
CA VAL A 51 -0.58 -6.30 0.15
C VAL A 51 -1.31 -7.56 -0.29
N CYS A 52 -1.42 -8.54 0.61
CA CYS A 52 -2.30 -9.69 0.43
C CYS A 52 -3.71 -9.35 0.94
N GLY A 53 -4.72 -9.42 0.08
CA GLY A 53 -6.11 -9.16 0.45
C GLY A 53 -6.72 -10.17 1.43
N ILE A 54 -6.08 -11.33 1.62
CA ILE A 54 -6.61 -12.42 2.45
C ILE A 54 -6.04 -12.38 3.86
N CYS A 55 -4.70 -12.45 3.97
CA CYS A 55 -4.03 -12.54 5.27
C CYS A 55 -3.46 -11.20 5.75
N GLN A 56 -3.70 -10.09 5.03
CA GLN A 56 -3.19 -8.75 5.33
C GLN A 56 -1.65 -8.66 5.42
N TRP A 57 -0.95 -9.65 4.86
CA TRP A 57 0.50 -9.60 4.70
C TRP A 57 0.87 -8.41 3.82
N ASN A 58 1.80 -7.57 4.28
CA ASN A 58 2.26 -6.43 3.52
C ASN A 58 3.78 -6.26 3.61
N VAL A 59 4.40 -5.81 2.52
CA VAL A 59 5.83 -5.52 2.44
C VAL A 59 6.07 -4.31 1.53
N PRO A 60 7.07 -3.45 1.81
CA PRO A 60 7.42 -2.35 0.91
C PRO A 60 7.91 -2.91 -0.43
N GLN A 61 7.31 -2.46 -1.53
CA GLN A 61 7.83 -2.69 -2.86
C GLN A 61 9.03 -1.75 -3.03
N GLN A 62 10.24 -2.29 -2.93
CA GLN A 62 11.44 -1.52 -3.24
C GLN A 62 11.37 -1.07 -4.71
N GLN A 63 11.22 0.23 -4.91
CA GLN A 63 11.50 0.87 -6.20
C GLN A 63 13.00 0.67 -6.45
N GLY A 64 13.32 -0.25 -7.35
CA GLY A 64 14.68 -0.44 -7.87
C GLY A 64 15.16 0.80 -8.60
#